data_AF-A0A2D9R082-F1
#
_entry.id   AF-A0A2D9R082-F1
#
_cell.length_a   1.000
_cell.length_b   1.000
_cell.length_c   1.000
_cell.angle_alpha   90.00
_cell.angle_beta   90.00
_cell.angle_gamma   90.00
#
_symmetry.space_group_name_H-M   'P 1'
#
loop_
_entity.id
_entity.type
_entity.pdbx_description
1 polymer ?
#
loop_
_entity_poly.entity_id
_entity_poly.type
_entity_poly.pdbx_seq_one_letter_code
_entity_poly.pdbx_strand_id
1 'polypeptide(L)'
;MSWWTTVLGGALGFMLGGPLGAMLGVAFAGNFSKRKSNFGGFAKDFRPGDQQRVQAAFFSSLFSVMGYIAKVDGKVSKSEILLAQQVMQHMQLSDDMQKVAKDLFNQGK
;
A
#
# COMPACT_ATOMS: atom_id res chain seq x y z
N MET A 1 11.44 25.01 -3.66
CA MET A 1 12.27 23.84 -3.29
C MET A 1 11.91 23.41 -1.88
N SER A 2 11.31 22.24 -1.69
CA SER A 2 10.87 21.78 -0.36
C SER A 2 11.75 20.61 0.11
N TRP A 3 13.06 20.84 0.17
CA TRP A 3 14.06 19.82 0.54
C TRP A 3 13.86 19.26 1.96
N TRP A 4 13.20 20.02 2.82
CA TRP A 4 12.91 19.66 4.20
C TRP A 4 12.02 18.42 4.35
N THR A 5 11.04 18.21 3.44
CA THR A 5 10.14 17.05 3.54
C THR A 5 10.85 15.74 3.19
N THR A 6 11.79 15.77 2.25
CA THR A 6 12.61 14.61 1.89
C THR A 6 13.59 14.24 3.00
N VAL A 7 14.20 15.23 3.65
CA VAL A 7 15.07 15.03 4.82
C VAL A 7 14.29 14.48 6.01
N LEU A 8 13.09 15.00 6.29
CA LEU A 8 12.21 14.46 7.33
C LEU A 8 11.76 13.03 7.03
N GLY A 9 11.36 12.75 5.80
CA GLY A 9 10.96 11.41 5.38
C GLY A 9 12.09 10.39 5.50
N GLY A 10 13.31 10.77 5.07
CA GLY A 10 14.49 9.94 5.22
C GLY A 10 14.90 9.71 6.68
N ALA A 11 14.84 10.75 7.51
CA ALA A 11 15.17 10.63 8.93
C ALA A 11 14.15 9.76 9.69
N LEU A 12 12.85 9.94 9.44
CA LEU A 12 11.80 9.11 10.04
C LEU A 12 11.90 7.67 9.57
N GLY A 13 12.14 7.46 8.28
CA GLY A 13 12.40 6.14 7.72
C GLY A 13 13.63 5.48 8.35
N PHE A 14 14.71 6.24 8.54
CA PHE A 14 15.93 5.74 9.18
C PHE A 14 15.67 5.29 10.63
N MET A 15 14.86 6.06 11.37
CA MET A 15 14.55 5.76 12.76
C MET A 15 13.72 4.48 12.92
N LEU A 16 12.89 4.15 11.92
CA LEU A 16 12.03 2.95 11.93
C LEU A 16 12.72 1.68 11.41
N GLY A 17 13.74 1.79 10.56
CA GLY A 17 14.30 0.63 9.86
C GLY A 17 15.75 0.76 9.41
N GLY A 18 16.52 1.68 10.00
CA GLY A 18 17.91 1.92 9.64
C GLY A 18 18.09 2.39 8.19
N PRO A 19 19.24 2.11 7.55
CA PRO A 19 19.55 2.61 6.20
C PRO A 19 18.49 2.26 5.14
N LEU A 20 17.89 1.06 5.23
CA LEU A 20 16.81 0.64 4.32
C LEU A 20 15.53 1.43 4.57
N GLY A 21 15.18 1.65 5.84
CA GLY A 21 14.05 2.49 6.20
C GLY A 21 14.23 3.93 5.70
N ALA A 22 15.45 4.47 5.72
CA ALA A 22 15.74 5.80 5.18
C ALA A 22 15.46 5.91 3.68
N MET A 23 15.88 4.90 2.91
CA MET A 23 15.61 4.86 1.47
C MET A 23 14.11 4.80 1.17
N LEU A 24 13.36 4.00 1.94
CA LEU A 24 11.91 3.92 1.82
C LEU A 24 11.21 5.22 2.22
N GLY A 25 11.67 5.86 3.30
CA GLY A 25 11.15 7.13 3.79
C GLY A 25 11.41 8.30 2.83
N VAL A 26 12.59 8.35 2.20
CA VAL A 26 12.91 9.30 1.12
C VAL A 26 12.02 9.07 -0.10
N ALA A 27 11.81 7.80 -0.50
CA ALA A 27 10.94 7.47 -1.63
C ALA A 27 9.47 7.88 -1.37
N PHE A 28 8.97 7.66 -0.16
CA PHE A 28 7.62 8.06 0.24
C PHE A 28 7.46 9.58 0.31
N ALA A 29 8.41 10.29 0.94
CA ALA A 29 8.36 11.75 1.05
C ALA A 29 8.58 12.47 -0.29
N GLY A 30 9.37 11.87 -1.19
CA GLY A 30 9.55 12.35 -2.56
C GLY A 30 8.28 12.30 -3.41
N ASN A 31 7.39 11.33 -3.16
CA ASN A 31 6.08 11.28 -3.82
C ASN A 31 5.11 12.35 -3.30
N PHE A 32 5.23 12.72 -2.02
CA PHE A 32 4.38 13.76 -1.40
C PHE A 32 4.77 15.17 -1.87
N SER A 33 6.07 15.44 -2.08
CA SER A 33 6.55 16.71 -2.65
C SER A 33 6.27 16.83 -4.16
N LYS A 34 6.32 15.72 -4.92
CA LYS A 34 6.00 15.67 -6.36
C LYS A 34 4.57 16.09 -6.71
N ARG A 35 3.60 15.93 -5.80
CA ARG A 35 2.23 16.42 -6.01
C ARG A 35 2.14 17.96 -6.07
N LYS A 36 3.13 18.70 -5.56
CA LYS A 36 3.13 20.18 -5.54
C LYS A 36 4.06 20.82 -6.57
N SER A 37 5.06 20.10 -7.09
CA SER A 37 6.06 20.67 -8.00
C SER A 37 6.07 19.95 -9.35
N ASN A 38 5.06 20.25 -10.17
CA ASN A 38 5.08 19.96 -11.59
C ASN A 38 6.05 20.93 -12.30
N PHE A 39 7.37 20.83 -12.05
CA PHE A 39 8.35 21.61 -12.82
C PHE A 39 9.74 20.96 -12.78
N GLY A 40 10.14 20.37 -13.91
CA GLY A 40 11.55 20.17 -14.27
C GLY A 40 12.15 18.79 -14.00
N GLY A 41 12.00 17.86 -14.94
CA GLY A 41 13.21 17.24 -15.51
C GLY A 41 13.54 15.76 -15.26
N PHE A 42 12.83 14.98 -14.43
CA PHE A 42 13.24 13.58 -14.16
C PHE A 42 12.12 12.55 -13.98
N ALA A 43 10.93 12.80 -14.55
CA ALA A 43 9.82 11.85 -14.53
C ALA A 43 9.43 11.49 -15.95
N LYS A 44 10.12 10.51 -16.56
CA LYS A 44 9.69 9.98 -17.87
C LYS A 44 9.13 8.56 -17.87
N ASP A 45 9.26 7.77 -16.80
CA ASP A 45 8.81 6.36 -16.85
C ASP A 45 7.95 5.87 -15.68
N PHE A 46 7.32 6.75 -14.90
CA PHE A 46 6.20 6.31 -14.05
C PHE A 46 4.89 6.56 -14.79
N ARG A 47 4.52 5.61 -15.65
CA ARG A 47 3.24 5.65 -16.34
C ARG A 47 2.14 5.54 -15.26
N PRO A 48 1.04 6.29 -15.35
CA PRO A 48 -0.06 6.21 -14.38
C PRO A 48 -0.59 4.79 -14.12
N GLY A 49 -0.43 3.87 -15.09
CA GLY A 49 -0.78 2.45 -14.94
C GLY A 49 0.15 1.64 -14.04
N ASP A 50 1.41 2.05 -13.84
CA ASP A 50 2.35 1.32 -12.99
C ASP A 50 2.00 1.48 -11.51
N GLN A 51 1.51 2.65 -11.12
CA GLN A 51 1.03 2.90 -9.76
C GLN A 51 -0.22 2.05 -9.44
N GLN A 52 -1.15 1.92 -10.39
CA GLN A 52 -2.34 1.08 -10.24
C GLN A 52 -1.98 -0.41 -10.16
N ARG A 53 -1.00 -0.87 -10.95
CA ARG A 53 -0.52 -2.26 -10.91
C ARG A 53 0.17 -2.59 -9.59
N VAL A 54 1.04 -1.71 -9.10
CA VAL A 54 1.72 -1.88 -7.80
C VAL A 54 0.70 -1.91 -6.66
N GLN A 55 -0.29 -1.02 -6.71
CA GLN A 55 -1.36 -0.97 -5.73
C GLN A 55 -2.22 -2.24 -5.75
N ALA A 56 -2.60 -2.73 -6.93
CA ALA A 56 -3.33 -3.99 -7.09
C ALA A 56 -2.54 -5.20 -6.58
N ALA A 57 -1.23 -5.27 -6.86
CA ALA A 57 -0.37 -6.35 -6.35
C ALA A 57 -0.23 -6.30 -4.82
N PHE A 58 -0.10 -5.10 -4.24
CA PHE A 58 -0.08 -4.91 -2.78
C PHE A 58 -1.40 -5.36 -2.14
N PHE A 59 -2.53 -4.97 -2.74
CA PHE A 59 -3.84 -5.38 -2.23
C PHE A 59 -4.03 -6.88 -2.32
N SER A 60 -3.65 -7.46 -3.46
CA SER A 60 -3.76 -8.90 -3.69
C SER A 60 -3.01 -9.69 -2.61
N SER A 61 -1.74 -9.34 -2.39
CA SER A 61 -0.93 -9.98 -1.34
C SER A 61 -1.48 -9.78 0.06
N LEU A 62 -1.95 -8.57 0.40
CA LEU A 62 -2.56 -8.29 1.70
C LEU A 62 -3.81 -9.15 1.96
N PHE A 63 -4.74 -9.22 1.02
CA PHE A 63 -5.98 -9.97 1.19
C PHE A 63 -5.76 -11.48 1.22
N SER A 64 -4.80 -12.00 0.45
CA SER A 64 -4.38 -13.40 0.56
C SER A 64 -3.84 -13.71 1.96
N VAL A 65 -2.92 -12.89 2.48
CA VAL A 65 -2.36 -13.10 3.82
C VAL A 65 -3.43 -13.00 4.91
N MET A 66 -4.34 -12.02 4.83
CA MET A 66 -5.46 -11.92 5.78
C MET A 66 -6.37 -13.15 5.73
N GLY A 67 -6.63 -13.72 4.54
CA GLY A 67 -7.39 -14.96 4.40
C GLY A 67 -6.72 -16.14 5.10
N TYR A 68 -5.41 -16.31 4.91
CA TYR A 68 -4.64 -17.35 5.59
C TYR A 68 -4.63 -17.17 7.10
N ILE A 69 -4.41 -15.95 7.60
CA ILE A 69 -4.42 -15.64 9.03
C ILE A 69 -5.80 -15.92 9.63
N ALA A 70 -6.88 -15.50 8.97
CA ALA A 70 -8.24 -15.72 9.42
C ALA A 70 -8.65 -17.21 9.46
N LYS A 71 -7.90 -18.08 8.77
CA LYS A 71 -8.14 -19.52 8.79
C LYS A 71 -7.23 -20.30 9.74
N VAL A 72 -6.28 -19.66 10.41
CA VAL A 72 -5.37 -20.36 11.34
C VAL A 72 -6.16 -21.17 12.40
N ASP A 73 -7.30 -20.64 12.86
CA ASP A 73 -8.17 -21.29 13.85
C ASP A 73 -9.19 -22.29 13.23
N GLY A 74 -9.03 -22.62 11.94
CA GLY A 74 -9.85 -23.60 11.20
C GLY A 74 -11.20 -23.08 10.70
N LYS A 75 -11.65 -21.90 11.14
CA LYS A 75 -12.89 -21.26 10.68
C LYS A 75 -12.71 -19.75 10.58
N VAL A 76 -13.22 -19.16 9.50
CA VAL A 76 -13.30 -17.71 9.36
C VAL A 76 -14.54 -17.20 10.09
N SER A 77 -14.32 -16.32 11.06
CA SER A 77 -15.33 -15.67 11.89
C SER A 77 -15.97 -14.46 11.19
N LYS A 78 -17.15 -14.05 11.67
CA LYS A 78 -17.82 -12.82 11.20
C LYS A 78 -16.98 -11.57 11.47
N SER A 79 -16.24 -11.53 12.57
CA SER A 79 -15.34 -10.43 12.93
C SER A 79 -14.22 -10.23 11.92
N GLU A 80 -13.63 -11.31 11.41
CA GLU A 80 -12.56 -11.23 10.40
C GLU A 80 -13.09 -10.76 9.04
N ILE A 81 -14.31 -11.19 8.69
CA ILE A 81 -14.99 -10.70 7.48
C ILE A 81 -15.25 -9.20 7.59
N LEU A 82 -15.72 -8.73 8.76
CA LEU A 82 -15.94 -7.30 9.01
C LEU A 82 -14.62 -6.52 8.96
N LEU A 83 -13.53 -7.06 9.53
CA LEU A 83 -12.20 -6.46 9.46
C LEU A 83 -11.75 -6.33 8.00
N ALA A 84 -11.87 -7.39 7.20
CA ALA A 84 -11.52 -7.35 5.78
C ALA A 84 -12.34 -6.31 5.02
N GLN A 85 -13.64 -6.17 5.31
CA GLN A 85 -14.50 -5.14 4.71
C GLN A 85 -14.09 -3.72 5.12
N GLN A 86 -13.75 -3.50 6.39
CA GLN A 86 -13.26 -2.20 6.86
C GLN A 86 -11.94 -1.81 6.19
N VAL A 87 -11.03 -2.78 6.04
CA VAL A 87 -9.78 -2.59 5.28
C VAL A 87 -10.08 -2.23 3.82
N MET A 88 -11.04 -2.92 3.18
CA MET A 88 -11.46 -2.58 1.81
C MET A 88 -11.99 -1.14 1.70
N GLN A 89 -12.81 -0.71 2.66
CA GLN A 89 -13.37 0.64 2.68
C GLN A 89 -12.28 1.71 2.92
N HIS A 90 -11.36 1.45 3.85
CA HIS A 90 -10.27 2.36 4.16
C HIS A 90 -9.34 2.59 2.96
N MET A 91 -9.16 1.55 2.15
CA MET A 91 -8.31 1.58 0.96
C MET A 91 -9.04 2.09 -0.29
N GLN A 92 -10.32 2.46 -0.17
CA GLN A 92 -11.15 3.01 -1.26
C GLN A 92 -11.12 2.14 -2.52
N LEU A 93 -11.15 0.81 -2.35
CA LEU A 93 -11.14 -0.12 -3.48
C LEU A 93 -12.41 0.05 -4.33
N SER A 94 -12.22 0.06 -5.66
CA SER A 94 -13.34 -0.01 -6.60
C SER A 94 -14.09 -1.32 -6.47
N ASP A 95 -15.34 -1.36 -6.91
CA ASP A 95 -16.21 -2.54 -6.79
C ASP A 95 -15.58 -3.80 -7.40
N ASP A 96 -14.86 -3.66 -8.51
CA ASP A 96 -14.16 -4.76 -9.15
C ASP A 96 -12.99 -5.27 -8.31
N MET A 97 -12.22 -4.37 -7.70
CA MET A 97 -11.14 -4.78 -6.80
C MET A 97 -11.66 -5.37 -5.50
N GLN A 98 -12.83 -4.94 -5.01
CA GLN A 98 -13.47 -5.56 -3.85
C GLN A 98 -13.88 -7.01 -4.14
N LYS A 99 -14.33 -7.33 -5.35
CA LYS A 99 -14.61 -8.72 -5.76
C LYS A 99 -13.33 -9.56 -5.72
N VAL A 100 -12.25 -9.07 -6.35
CA VAL A 100 -10.95 -9.75 -6.35
C VAL A 100 -10.41 -9.95 -4.93
N ALA A 101 -10.49 -8.92 -4.08
CA ALA A 101 -10.07 -8.99 -2.69
C ALA A 101 -10.88 -10.03 -1.88
N LYS A 102 -12.19 -10.15 -2.11
CA LYS A 102 -13.03 -11.20 -1.50
C LYS A 102 -12.62 -12.59 -1.97
N ASP A 103 -12.34 -12.76 -3.27
CA ASP A 103 -11.90 -14.03 -3.82
C ASP A 103 -10.53 -14.44 -3.26
N LEU A 104 -9.58 -13.51 -3.19
CA LEU A 104 -8.25 -13.76 -2.61
C LEU A 104 -8.30 -14.06 -1.11
N PHE A 105 -9.17 -13.37 -0.37
CA PHE A 105 -9.43 -13.69 1.03
C PHE A 105 -10.03 -15.09 1.19
N ASN A 106 -10.93 -15.49 0.28
CA ASN A 106 -11.49 -16.85 0.27
C ASN A 106 -10.51 -17.92 -0.25
N GLN A 107 -9.50 -17.58 -1.07
CA GLN A 107 -8.45 -18.54 -1.47
C GLN A 107 -7.56 -18.94 -0.29
N GLY A 108 -7.49 -18.09 0.74
CA GLY A 108 -6.92 -18.45 2.04
C GLY A 108 -7.80 -19.41 2.86
N LYS A 109 -9.02 -19.75 2.40
CA LYS A 109 -9.77 -20.90 2.92
C LYS A 109 -9.16 -22.19 2.37
#